data_AF-A0A662P691-F1
#
_entry.id   AF-A0A662P691-F1
#
_cell.length_a   1.000
_cell.length_b   1.000
_cell.length_c   1.000
_cell.angle_alpha   90.00
_cell.angle_beta   90.00
_cell.angle_gamma   90.00
#
_symmetry.space_group_name_H-M   'P 1'
#
loop_
_entity.id
_entity.type
_entity.pdbx_description
1 polymer ?
#
loop_
_entity_poly.entity_id
_entity_poly.type
_entity_poly.pdbx_seq_one_letter_code
_entity_poly.pdbx_strand_id
1 'polypeptide(L)'
;MVSAIMRRLAERLGENAEEWEIVGLLHDLDYDQTRNDMSRHGIVASEFLKGKLPETCLYAIKCHDYRTGFKPKSKLDKALIIADTLVAVAEKINENEELEPEKMKEGIRRLSKKSALD
;
A
#
# COMPACT_ATOMS: atom_id res chain seq x y z
N MET A 1 7.34 5.93 -6.62
CA MET A 1 6.59 7.14 -6.19
C MET A 1 6.01 7.00 -4.77
N VAL A 2 5.59 5.80 -4.36
CA VAL A 2 5.00 5.53 -3.03
C VAL A 2 5.86 6.02 -1.87
N SER A 3 7.16 5.70 -1.84
CA SER A 3 8.11 6.14 -0.81
C SER A 3 8.08 7.66 -0.52
N ALA A 4 8.11 8.50 -1.56
CA ALA A 4 8.07 9.95 -1.41
C ALA A 4 6.70 10.47 -0.91
N ILE A 5 5.60 9.82 -1.29
CA ILE A 5 4.26 10.13 -0.78
C ILE A 5 4.19 9.79 0.71
N MET A 6 4.66 8.60 1.08
CA MET A 6 4.67 8.12 2.46
C MET A 6 5.46 9.06 3.38
N ARG A 7 6.66 9.49 2.96
CA ARG A 7 7.44 10.48 3.71
C ARG A 7 6.67 11.77 3.98
N ARG A 8 6.06 12.36 2.95
CA ARG A 8 5.28 13.61 3.07
C ARG A 8 4.04 13.44 3.95
N LEU A 9 3.40 12.28 3.90
CA LEU A 9 2.25 11.98 4.77
C LEU A 9 2.70 11.90 6.23
N ALA A 10 3.83 11.25 6.51
CA ALA A 10 4.38 11.14 7.86
C ALA A 10 4.70 12.52 8.45
N GLU A 11 5.39 13.37 7.68
CA GLU A 11 5.71 14.76 8.08
C GLU A 11 4.43 15.56 8.42
N ARG A 12 3.37 15.41 7.61
CA ARG A 12 2.09 16.09 7.86
C ARG A 12 1.32 15.55 9.06
N LEU A 13 1.48 14.27 9.38
CA LEU A 13 0.76 13.58 10.45
C LEU A 13 1.55 13.56 11.78
N GLY A 14 2.77 14.10 11.80
CA GLY A 14 3.65 14.10 12.96
C GLY A 14 4.22 12.71 13.29
N GLU A 15 4.40 11.87 12.27
CA GLU A 15 4.88 10.49 12.39
C GLU A 15 6.36 10.40 11.94
N ASN A 16 7.00 9.24 12.14
CA ASN A 16 8.39 9.03 11.72
C ASN A 16 8.51 8.96 10.19
N ALA A 17 9.05 10.03 9.59
CA ALA A 17 9.16 10.16 8.14
C ALA A 17 10.11 9.13 7.49
N GLU A 18 11.19 8.76 8.18
CA GLU A 18 12.16 7.79 7.67
C GLU A 18 11.56 6.38 7.62
N GLU A 19 10.85 5.97 8.68
CA GLU A 19 10.15 4.68 8.71
C GLU A 19 9.11 4.57 7.60
N TRP A 20 8.30 5.62 7.40
CA TRP A 20 7.27 5.64 6.36
C TRP A 20 7.87 5.64 4.95
N GLU A 21 8.95 6.38 4.73
CA GLU A 21 9.67 6.41 3.45
C GLU A 21 10.22 5.03 3.09
N ILE A 22 10.84 4.34 4.06
CA ILE A 22 11.39 2.99 3.89
C ILE A 22 10.27 1.97 3.62
N VAL A 23 9.16 2.05 4.35
CA VAL A 23 8.00 1.18 4.11
C VAL A 23 7.48 1.34 2.69
N GLY A 24 7.29 2.58 2.22
CA GLY A 24 6.85 2.83 0.85
C GLY A 24 7.87 2.39 -0.21
N LEU A 25 9.16 2.35 0.10
CA LEU A 25 10.21 1.87 -0.80
C LEU A 25 10.20 0.34 -0.92
N LEU A 26 9.95 -0.37 0.18
CA LEU A 26 10.17 -1.81 0.29
C LEU A 26 8.89 -2.66 0.25
N HIS A 27 7.70 -2.06 0.21
CA HIS A 27 6.44 -2.80 0.30
C HIS A 27 6.28 -3.90 -0.75
N ASP A 28 6.77 -3.67 -1.98
CA ASP A 28 6.68 -4.58 -3.12
C ASP A 28 7.91 -5.48 -3.33
N LEU A 29 8.82 -5.55 -2.35
CA LEU A 29 10.09 -6.29 -2.49
C LEU A 29 9.91 -7.77 -2.90
N ASP A 30 8.75 -8.36 -2.64
CA ASP A 30 8.43 -9.75 -2.96
C ASP A 30 7.68 -9.96 -4.28
N TYR A 31 7.35 -8.90 -5.03
CA TYR A 31 6.46 -8.97 -6.19
C TYR A 31 6.86 -10.05 -7.20
N ASP A 32 8.15 -10.15 -7.55
CA ASP A 32 8.62 -11.14 -8.53
C ASP A 32 8.37 -12.60 -8.08
N GLN A 33 8.38 -12.86 -6.76
CA GLN A 33 8.12 -14.17 -6.20
C GLN A 33 6.62 -14.45 -6.01
N THR A 34 5.83 -13.40 -5.78
CA THR A 34 4.41 -13.51 -5.45
C THR A 34 3.48 -13.20 -6.61
N ARG A 35 3.97 -12.74 -7.77
CA ARG A 35 3.12 -12.37 -8.92
C ARG A 35 2.16 -13.47 -9.40
N ASN A 36 2.51 -14.74 -9.16
CA ASN A 36 1.67 -15.89 -9.47
C ASN A 36 0.72 -16.31 -8.32
N ASP A 37 0.94 -15.80 -7.11
CA ASP A 37 0.10 -16.01 -5.93
C ASP A 37 0.12 -14.75 -5.04
N MET A 38 -0.72 -13.79 -5.41
CA MET A 38 -0.75 -12.48 -4.76
C MET A 38 -1.37 -12.51 -3.35
N SER A 39 -1.92 -13.64 -2.90
CA SER A 39 -2.36 -13.78 -1.49
C SER A 39 -1.19 -13.72 -0.51
N ARG A 40 0.04 -13.91 -1.01
CA ARG A 40 1.28 -13.89 -0.24
C ARG A 40 2.07 -12.58 -0.38
N HIS A 41 1.63 -11.68 -1.25
CA HIS A 41 2.29 -10.39 -1.49
C HIS A 41 2.25 -9.52 -0.22
N GLY A 42 3.37 -8.88 0.10
CA GLY A 42 3.57 -8.19 1.37
C GLY A 42 3.89 -9.14 2.54
N ILE A 43 3.35 -10.37 2.58
CA ILE A 43 3.71 -11.38 3.59
C ILE A 43 5.18 -11.79 3.39
N VAL A 44 5.56 -12.17 2.18
CA VAL A 44 6.93 -12.61 1.88
C VAL A 44 7.93 -11.46 2.06
N ALA A 45 7.55 -10.23 1.64
CA ALA A 45 8.36 -9.04 1.88
C ALA A 45 8.57 -8.79 3.39
N SER A 46 7.51 -8.92 4.21
CA SER A 46 7.62 -8.77 5.66
C SER A 46 8.53 -9.82 6.30
N GLU A 47 8.58 -11.05 5.76
CA GLU A 47 9.47 -12.11 6.22
C GLU A 47 10.94 -11.79 5.90
N PHE A 48 11.24 -11.27 4.71
CA PHE A 48 12.60 -10.85 4.33
C PHE A 48 13.14 -9.70 5.18
N LEU A 49 12.24 -8.81 5.61
CA LEU A 49 12.57 -7.60 6.36
C LEU A 49 12.50 -7.82 7.88
N LYS A 50 12.11 -9.02 8.34
CA LYS A 50 12.04 -9.35 9.76
C LYS A 50 13.39 -9.11 10.45
N GLY A 51 13.33 -8.40 11.58
CA GLY A 51 14.52 -7.99 12.35
C GLY A 51 15.34 -6.85 11.73
N LYS A 52 14.95 -6.35 10.55
CA LYS A 52 15.57 -5.17 9.90
C LYS A 52 14.71 -3.91 10.04
N LEU A 53 13.40 -4.08 10.19
CA LEU A 53 12.44 -2.99 10.40
C LEU A 53 11.61 -3.21 11.67
N PRO A 54 11.04 -2.13 12.27
CA PRO A 54 10.09 -2.25 13.35
C PRO A 54 8.87 -3.11 12.97
N GLU A 55 8.29 -3.82 13.94
CA GLU A 55 7.11 -4.68 13.72
C GLU A 55 5.91 -3.92 13.14
N THR A 56 5.77 -2.63 13.47
CA THR A 56 4.76 -1.73 12.89
C THR A 56 4.92 -1.57 11.38
N CYS A 57 6.17 -1.40 10.92
CA CYS A 57 6.51 -1.33 9.50
C CYS A 57 6.25 -2.65 8.78
N LEU A 58 6.65 -3.77 9.41
CA LEU A 58 6.43 -5.10 8.87
C LEU A 58 4.93 -5.41 8.73
N TYR A 59 4.12 -5.03 9.73
CA TYR A 59 2.67 -5.19 9.67
C TYR A 59 2.04 -4.36 8.56
N ALA A 60 2.48 -3.10 8.39
CA ALA A 60 1.99 -2.24 7.31
C ALA A 60 2.26 -2.86 5.93
N ILE A 61 3.48 -3.33 5.69
CA ILE A 61 3.84 -4.06 4.45
C ILE A 61 2.99 -5.32 4.31
N LYS A 62 2.80 -6.08 5.39
CA LYS A 62 2.02 -7.32 5.34
C LYS A 62 0.55 -7.12 4.97
N CYS A 63 -0.07 -6.01 5.40
CA CYS A 63 -1.49 -5.76 5.22
C CYS A 63 -1.83 -4.79 4.10
N HIS A 64 -0.83 -4.30 3.34
CA HIS A 64 -1.08 -3.34 2.27
C HIS A 64 -1.90 -3.97 1.12
N ASP A 65 -1.74 -5.27 0.90
CA ASP A 65 -2.56 -6.03 -0.03
C ASP A 65 -3.73 -6.70 0.68
N TYR A 66 -4.95 -6.36 0.27
CA TYR A 66 -6.18 -6.92 0.82
C TYR A 66 -6.28 -8.45 0.67
N ARG A 67 -5.60 -9.03 -0.33
CA ARG A 67 -5.61 -10.47 -0.63
C ARG A 67 -4.94 -11.31 0.45
N THR A 68 -4.14 -10.69 1.31
CA THR A 68 -3.47 -11.34 2.44
C THR A 68 -4.41 -11.67 3.60
N GLY A 69 -5.59 -11.03 3.63
CA GLY A 69 -6.56 -11.14 4.73
C GLY A 69 -6.20 -10.34 5.99
N PHE A 70 -5.04 -9.69 6.05
CA PHE A 70 -4.67 -8.83 7.18
C PHE A 70 -5.40 -7.49 7.07
N LYS A 71 -6.17 -7.12 8.10
CA LYS A 71 -6.90 -5.84 8.11
C LYS A 71 -5.98 -4.70 8.62
N PRO A 72 -5.97 -3.52 7.97
CA PRO A 72 -5.17 -2.37 8.41
C PRO A 72 -5.72 -1.78 9.71
N LYS A 73 -4.83 -1.36 10.60
CA LYS A 73 -5.16 -0.86 11.95
C LYS A 73 -4.61 0.54 12.18
N SER A 74 -3.35 0.76 11.83
CA SER A 74 -2.61 1.99 12.12
C SER A 74 -2.81 3.07 11.03
N LYS A 75 -2.29 4.28 11.28
CA LYS A 75 -2.20 5.32 10.23
C LYS A 75 -1.24 4.90 9.12
N LEU A 76 -0.11 4.29 9.48
CA LEU A 76 0.92 3.82 8.55
C LEU A 76 0.32 2.79 7.57
N ASP A 77 -0.42 1.81 8.07
CA ASP A 77 -1.07 0.76 7.26
C ASP A 77 -1.99 1.39 6.20
N LYS A 78 -2.86 2.30 6.65
CA LYS A 78 -3.84 2.98 5.80
C LYS A 78 -3.16 3.91 4.79
N ALA A 79 -2.12 4.62 5.23
CA ALA A 79 -1.35 5.50 4.37
C ALA A 79 -0.65 4.74 3.25
N LEU A 80 -0.05 3.58 3.55
CA LEU A 80 0.60 2.75 2.54
C LEU A 80 -0.40 2.27 1.48
N ILE A 81 -1.55 1.74 1.91
CA ILE A 81 -2.61 1.30 0.99
C ILE A 81 -3.07 2.43 0.06
N ILE A 82 -3.29 3.62 0.63
CA ILE A 82 -3.75 4.79 -0.14
C ILE A 82 -2.66 5.26 -1.11
N ALA A 83 -1.41 5.35 -0.66
CA ALA A 83 -0.28 5.80 -1.46
C ALA A 83 -0.01 4.85 -2.64
N ASP A 84 0.00 3.55 -2.38
CA ASP A 84 0.16 2.51 -3.41
C ASP A 84 -1.01 2.57 -4.42
N THR A 85 -2.25 2.55 -3.95
CA THR A 85 -3.45 2.65 -4.81
C THR A 85 -3.41 3.90 -5.69
N LEU A 86 -3.01 5.05 -5.14
CA LEU A 86 -2.95 6.31 -5.88
C LEU A 86 -1.91 6.26 -7.01
N VAL A 87 -0.73 5.67 -6.75
CA VAL A 87 0.32 5.50 -7.75
C VAL A 87 -0.13 4.53 -8.84
N ALA A 88 -0.70 3.38 -8.47
CA ALA A 88 -1.21 2.40 -9.43
C ALA A 88 -2.33 2.97 -10.32
N VAL A 89 -3.19 3.85 -9.78
CA VAL A 89 -4.18 4.56 -10.59
C VAL A 89 -3.50 5.57 -11.51
N ALA A 90 -2.56 6.38 -11.01
CA ALA A 90 -1.84 7.38 -11.79
C ALA A 90 -1.05 6.78 -12.97
N GLU A 91 -0.43 5.62 -12.77
CA GLU A 91 0.28 4.88 -13.82
C GLU A 91 -0.68 4.43 -14.93
N LYS A 92 -1.85 3.89 -14.55
CA LYS A 92 -2.88 3.45 -15.53
C LYS A 92 -3.43 4.59 -16.39
N ILE A 93 -3.56 5.81 -15.86
CA ILE A 93 -4.03 6.95 -16.68
C ILE A 93 -2.97 7.38 -17.69
N ASN A 94 -1.69 7.36 -17.30
CA ASN A 94 -0.61 7.71 -18.22
C ASN A 94 -0.46 6.70 -19.38
N GLU A 95 -0.99 5.48 -19.25
CA GLU A 95 -0.95 4.43 -20.27
C GLU A 95 -2.04 4.52 -21.37
N ASN A 96 -2.85 5.59 -21.42
CA ASN A 96 -3.92 5.94 -22.40
C ASN A 96 -5.38 5.68 -22.00
N GLU A 97 -5.87 6.24 -20.89
CA GLU A 97 -7.29 6.65 -20.81
C GLU A 97 -7.41 7.97 -20.03
N GLU A 98 -8.12 8.96 -20.60
CA GLU A 98 -8.59 10.11 -19.81
C GLU A 98 -9.38 9.59 -18.61
N LEU A 99 -8.83 9.85 -17.42
CA LEU A 99 -9.41 9.39 -16.18
C LEU A 99 -10.44 10.40 -15.70
N GLU A 100 -11.66 10.22 -16.17
CA GLU A 100 -12.78 11.03 -15.71
C GLU A 100 -12.95 10.93 -14.18
N PRO A 101 -13.21 12.04 -13.47
CA PRO A 101 -13.44 12.06 -12.03
C PRO A 101 -14.48 11.02 -11.57
N GLU A 102 -15.44 10.68 -12.43
CA GLU A 102 -16.43 9.64 -12.17
C GLU A 102 -15.84 8.22 -12.17
N LYS A 103 -14.90 7.90 -13.06
CA LYS A 103 -14.20 6.60 -13.06
C LYS A 103 -13.37 6.42 -11.78
N MET A 104 -12.74 7.51 -11.31
CA MET A 104 -11.96 7.50 -10.06
C MET A 104 -12.87 7.29 -8.84
N LYS A 105 -14.00 8.01 -8.77
CA LYS A 105 -15.02 7.81 -7.72
C LYS A 105 -15.58 6.39 -7.73
N GLU A 106 -15.81 5.79 -8.90
CA GLU A 106 -16.23 4.40 -9.01
C GLU A 106 -15.19 3.41 -8.49
N GLY A 107 -13.91 3.60 -8.83
CA GLY A 107 -12.80 2.78 -8.34
C GLY A 107 -12.70 2.82 -6.82
N ILE A 108 -12.73 4.02 -6.24
CA ILE A 108 -12.75 4.22 -4.78
C ILE A 108 -13.98 3.53 -4.16
N ARG A 109 -15.18 3.73 -4.74
CA ARG A 109 -16.44 3.18 -4.21
C ARG A 109 -16.49 1.65 -4.27
N ARG A 110 -15.86 1.02 -5.28
CA ARG A 110 -15.73 -0.46 -5.35
C ARG A 110 -14.85 -0.98 -4.23
N LEU A 111 -13.75 -0.30 -3.92
CA LEU A 111 -12.88 -0.65 -2.80
C LEU A 111 -13.60 -0.47 -1.45
N SER A 112 -14.38 0.61 -1.29
CA SER A 112 -15.17 0.86 -0.06
C SER A 112 -16.34 -0.10 0.14
N LYS A 113 -16.93 -0.64 -0.93
CA LYS A 113 -18.06 -1.60 -0.83
C LYS A 113 -17.59 -3.03 -0.56
N LYS A 114 -16.41 -3.42 -1.04
CA LYS A 114 -15.83 -4.74 -0.72
C LYS A 114 -15.37 -4.87 0.74
N SER A 115 -15.14 -3.75 1.43
CA SER A 115 -14.87 -3.75 2.88
C SER A 115 -16.13 -3.80 3.75
N ALA A 116 -17.34 -3.74 3.18
CA ALA A 116 -18.62 -3.66 3.91
C ALA A 116 -19.48 -4.93 3.78
N LEU A 117 -18.93 -6.00 3.18
CA LEU A 117 -19.58 -7.31 3.04
C LEU A 117 -18.99 -8.40 3.97
N ASP A 118 -18.12 -8.00 4.92
CA ASP A 118 -17.60 -8.85 6.01
C ASP A 118 -18.02 -8.28 7.37
#